data_AF-A0A947FMC7-F1
#
_entry.id   AF-A0A947FMC7-F1
#
_cell.length_a   1.000
_cell.length_b   1.000
_cell.length_c   1.000
_cell.angle_alpha   90.00
_cell.angle_beta   90.00
_cell.angle_gamma   90.00
#
_symmetry.space_group_name_H-M   'P 1'
#
loop_
_entity.id
_entity.type
_entity.pdbx_description
1 polymer ?
#
loop_
_entity_poly.entity_id
_entity_poly.type
_entity_poly.pdbx_seq_one_letter_code
_entity_poly.pdbx_strand_id
1 'polypeptide(L)'
;TDQAAVMTDQEMKTKRNLKPFWILLAISGLPYIFSWVWYANMDSLPEVVANNRGELIDPARPLENLTLATVGGDLLETNTLKGNWILMMAGSSDCDETCMKNVFFMRQVRRLMGEEREKIKRIFVMTDNSRLDSFKEQVSDYGNMEIVSTDAEQGKTLIEQMTINNNNPENRIFIVDPLANLMMAYPQDVDPEDIAKDFRRLLKVVRIGDPKEAG
;
A
#
# COMPACT_ATOMS: atom_id res chain seq x y z
N THR A 1 67.03 6.13 65.43
CA THR A 1 66.59 4.92 64.70
C THR A 1 65.23 4.53 65.24
N ASP A 2 64.30 4.13 64.36
CA ASP A 2 63.03 3.42 64.64
C ASP A 2 61.83 4.14 65.28
N GLN A 3 61.34 5.24 64.70
CA GLN A 3 59.93 5.64 64.90
C GLN A 3 59.14 6.06 63.65
N ALA A 4 59.67 5.88 62.43
CA ALA A 4 59.03 6.46 61.23
C ALA A 4 58.40 5.48 60.23
N ALA A 5 58.48 4.15 60.43
CA ALA A 5 58.27 3.22 59.31
C ALA A 5 57.19 2.13 59.47
N VAL A 6 56.50 1.98 60.61
CA VAL A 6 55.76 0.72 60.88
C VAL A 6 54.23 0.81 60.83
N MET A 7 53.59 1.96 60.59
CA MET A 7 52.10 1.98 60.55
C MET A 7 51.43 2.74 59.41
N THR A 8 52.15 3.03 58.33
CA THR A 8 51.54 3.44 57.05
C THR A 8 51.52 2.26 56.08
N ASP A 9 50.80 1.19 56.41
CA ASP A 9 50.40 0.21 55.38
C ASP A 9 49.18 -0.61 55.83
N GLN A 10 48.10 0.07 56.22
CA GLN A 10 46.78 -0.51 56.02
C GLN A 10 46.47 -0.33 54.54
N GLU A 11 46.97 -1.26 53.71
CA GLU A 11 46.62 -1.37 52.29
C GLU A 11 45.09 -1.28 52.18
N MET A 12 44.59 -0.17 51.63
CA MET A 12 43.18 -0.04 51.25
C MET A 12 42.90 -1.04 50.14
N LYS A 13 42.59 -2.28 50.51
CA LYS A 13 42.12 -3.32 49.61
C LYS A 13 40.64 -3.06 49.33
N THR A 14 40.37 -1.98 48.61
CA THR A 14 39.03 -1.63 48.14
C THR A 14 38.56 -2.78 47.24
N LYS A 15 37.64 -3.62 47.73
CA LYS A 15 37.00 -4.66 46.91
C LYS A 15 36.43 -3.98 45.66
N ARG A 16 37.07 -4.16 44.50
CA ARG A 16 36.61 -3.61 43.22
C ARG A 16 35.21 -4.13 42.96
N ASN A 17 34.21 -3.25 43.14
CA ASN A 17 32.83 -3.58 42.83
C ASN A 17 32.69 -3.59 41.31
N LEU A 18 32.69 -4.79 40.71
CA LEU A 18 32.57 -4.98 39.26
C LEU A 18 31.13 -4.84 38.74
N LYS A 19 30.14 -4.70 39.64
CA LYS A 19 28.73 -4.51 39.30
C LYS A 19 28.47 -3.37 38.28
N PRO A 20 29.01 -2.14 38.44
CA PRO A 20 28.82 -1.08 37.45
C PRO A 20 29.34 -1.42 36.05
N PHE A 21 30.42 -2.21 35.94
CA PHE A 21 30.96 -2.65 34.66
C PHE A 21 30.01 -3.64 33.95
N TRP A 22 29.48 -4.61 34.69
CA TRP A 22 28.49 -5.56 34.14
C TRP A 22 27.17 -4.89 33.76
N ILE A 23 26.74 -3.87 34.53
CA ILE A 23 25.55 -3.08 34.20
C ILE A 23 25.77 -2.31 32.89
N LEU A 24 26.92 -1.66 32.73
CA LEU A 24 27.25 -0.93 31.50
C LEU A 24 27.32 -1.89 30.29
N LEU A 25 27.96 -3.05 30.45
CA LEU A 25 28.08 -4.05 29.39
C LEU A 25 26.71 -4.64 29.02
N ALA A 26 25.82 -4.85 29.98
CA ALA A 26 24.46 -5.28 29.72
C ALA A 26 23.67 -4.21 28.96
N ILE A 27 23.69 -2.94 29.41
CA ILE A 27 22.97 -1.84 28.76
C ILE A 27 23.45 -1.63 27.32
N SER A 28 24.76 -1.69 27.09
CA SER A 28 25.34 -1.51 25.75
C SER A 28 25.20 -2.74 24.86
N GLY A 29 25.26 -3.95 25.43
CA GLY A 29 25.19 -5.21 24.68
C GLY A 29 23.76 -5.67 24.36
N LEU A 30 22.80 -5.32 25.22
CA LEU A 30 21.39 -5.72 25.06
C LEU A 30 20.80 -5.30 23.70
N PRO A 31 20.96 -4.06 23.21
CA PRO A 31 20.41 -3.66 21.91
C PRO A 31 20.96 -4.49 20.74
N TYR A 32 22.24 -4.85 20.76
CA TYR A 32 22.86 -5.64 19.70
C TYR A 32 22.39 -7.09 19.71
N ILE A 33 22.35 -7.72 20.90
CA ILE A 33 21.84 -9.08 21.05
C ILE A 33 20.36 -9.12 20.65
N PHE A 34 19.58 -8.13 21.10
CA PHE A 34 18.17 -8.00 20.73
C PHE A 34 18.01 -7.84 19.21
N SER A 35 18.78 -6.97 18.56
CA SER A 35 18.74 -6.79 17.10
C SER A 35 19.14 -8.06 16.34
N TRP A 36 20.15 -8.80 16.81
CA TRP A 36 20.59 -10.04 16.18
C TRP A 36 19.54 -11.14 16.33
N VAL A 37 18.96 -11.31 17.53
CA VAL A 37 17.85 -12.24 17.77
C VAL A 37 16.64 -11.86 16.91
N TRP A 38 16.30 -10.57 16.83
CA TRP A 38 15.20 -10.07 15.99
C TRP A 38 15.41 -10.41 14.52
N TYR A 39 16.60 -10.10 13.98
CA TYR A 39 16.93 -10.38 12.58
C TYR A 39 16.98 -11.87 12.26
N ALA A 40 17.59 -12.68 13.15
CA ALA A 40 17.72 -14.13 12.95
C ALA A 40 16.37 -14.89 13.03
N ASN A 41 15.34 -14.26 13.61
CA ASN A 41 14.00 -14.84 13.73
C ASN A 41 12.96 -14.08 12.90
N MET A 42 13.38 -13.23 11.95
CA MET A 42 12.45 -12.37 11.20
C MET A 42 11.39 -13.18 10.43
N ASP A 43 11.75 -14.37 9.94
CA ASP A 43 10.85 -15.26 9.19
C ASP A 43 9.85 -16.01 10.09
N SER A 44 10.09 -16.09 11.41
CA SER A 44 9.25 -16.81 12.38
C SER A 44 8.46 -15.89 13.31
N LEU A 45 8.69 -14.58 13.24
CA LEU A 45 7.86 -13.60 13.91
C LEU A 45 6.47 -13.59 13.26
N PRO A 46 5.39 -13.43 14.06
CA PRO A 46 4.08 -13.17 13.47
C PRO A 46 4.22 -11.92 12.59
N GLU A 47 3.74 -12.01 11.34
CA GLU A 47 3.62 -10.84 10.47
C GLU A 47 3.06 -9.70 11.33
N VAL A 48 3.79 -8.58 11.37
CA VAL A 48 3.25 -7.35 11.96
C VAL A 48 1.96 -7.11 11.20
N VAL A 49 0.82 -7.44 11.81
CA VAL A 49 -0.49 -7.34 11.15
C VAL A 49 -0.65 -5.88 10.81
N ALA A 50 -0.30 -5.54 9.58
CA ALA A 50 -0.47 -4.21 9.06
C ALA A 50 -1.97 -3.95 9.22
N ASN A 51 -2.33 -2.87 9.89
CA ASN A 51 -3.73 -2.47 10.04
C ASN A 51 -4.27 -1.89 8.71
N ASN A 52 -3.79 -2.43 7.58
CA ASN A 52 -4.25 -2.21 6.23
C ASN A 52 -5.25 -3.32 5.91
N ARG A 53 -6.34 -2.98 5.23
CA ARG A 53 -7.30 -3.98 4.76
C ARG A 53 -6.98 -4.46 3.35
N GLY A 54 -6.17 -3.71 2.62
CA GLY A 54 -5.67 -4.10 1.31
C GLY A 54 -4.59 -5.18 1.42
N GLU A 55 -4.67 -6.16 0.52
CA GLU A 55 -3.60 -7.12 0.26
C GLU A 55 -2.58 -6.44 -0.67
N LEU A 56 -1.31 -6.41 -0.24
CA LEU A 56 -0.23 -5.90 -1.06
C LEU A 56 0.09 -6.91 -2.17
N ILE A 57 0.18 -6.44 -3.40
CA ILE A 57 0.63 -7.24 -4.52
C ILE A 57 2.16 -7.15 -4.54
N ASP A 58 2.84 -8.20 -4.08
CA ASP A 58 4.30 -8.28 -4.02
C ASP A 58 4.81 -9.44 -4.91
N PRO A 59 5.62 -9.18 -5.96
CA PRO A 59 6.04 -7.86 -6.43
C PRO A 59 4.90 -7.09 -7.11
N ALA A 60 4.95 -5.76 -7.03
CA ALA A 60 4.02 -4.88 -7.74
C ALA A 60 4.07 -5.15 -9.25
N ARG A 61 2.91 -5.19 -9.91
CA ARG A 61 2.79 -5.56 -11.32
C ARG A 61 2.74 -4.32 -12.20
N PRO A 62 3.75 -4.05 -13.05
CA PRO A 62 3.76 -2.86 -13.89
C PRO A 62 2.76 -3.00 -15.06
N LEU A 63 1.95 -1.97 -15.28
CA LEU A 63 0.99 -1.88 -16.38
C LEU A 63 1.67 -1.31 -17.64
N GLU A 64 2.67 -2.00 -18.17
CA GLU A 64 3.44 -1.51 -19.33
C GLU A 64 2.69 -1.68 -20.66
N ASN A 65 2.86 -0.71 -21.57
CA ASN A 65 2.29 -0.75 -22.93
C ASN A 65 0.78 -1.01 -22.98
N LEU A 66 0.06 -0.64 -21.93
CA LEU A 66 -1.40 -0.70 -21.85
C LEU A 66 -1.97 0.34 -22.81
N THR A 67 -2.82 -0.10 -23.72
CA THR A 67 -3.61 0.75 -24.61
C THR A 67 -5.01 0.16 -24.64
N LEU A 68 -5.96 0.82 -23.99
CA LEU A 68 -7.35 0.38 -23.90
C LEU A 68 -8.26 1.40 -24.57
N ALA A 69 -9.30 0.90 -25.24
CA ALA A 69 -10.35 1.76 -25.76
C ALA A 69 -11.20 2.26 -24.58
N THR A 70 -11.29 3.58 -24.44
CA THR A 70 -12.28 4.18 -23.57
C THR A 70 -13.63 4.15 -24.26
N VAL A 71 -14.70 4.16 -23.48
CA VAL A 71 -16.03 4.26 -24.07
C VAL A 71 -16.32 5.63 -24.70
N GLY A 72 -15.55 6.66 -24.35
CA GLY A 72 -15.64 7.98 -24.97
C GLY A 72 -15.11 8.02 -26.41
N GLY A 73 -14.44 6.95 -26.88
CA GLY A 73 -13.78 6.88 -28.18
C GLY A 73 -12.30 7.29 -28.14
N ASP A 74 -11.82 7.77 -27.00
CA ASP A 74 -10.39 8.02 -26.75
C ASP A 74 -9.65 6.73 -26.39
N LEU A 75 -8.32 6.80 -26.39
CA LEU A 75 -7.44 5.72 -25.93
C LEU A 75 -6.88 6.04 -24.54
N LEU A 76 -7.01 5.08 -23.63
CA LEU A 76 -6.31 5.08 -22.35
C LEU A 76 -4.96 4.38 -22.52
N GLU A 77 -3.89 5.16 -22.47
CA GLU A 77 -2.51 4.65 -22.53
C GLU A 77 -1.86 4.61 -21.16
N THR A 78 -0.91 3.69 -20.92
CA THR A 78 -0.10 3.65 -19.68
C THR A 78 0.45 5.01 -19.28
N ASN A 79 0.89 5.82 -20.25
CA ASN A 79 1.48 7.13 -19.96
C ASN A 79 0.47 8.13 -19.35
N THR A 80 -0.82 7.96 -19.61
CA THR A 80 -1.90 8.79 -19.02
C THR A 80 -2.22 8.39 -17.57
N LEU A 81 -1.85 7.16 -17.18
CA LEU A 81 -1.96 6.65 -15.81
C LEU A 81 -0.89 7.26 -14.91
N LYS A 82 0.33 7.42 -15.45
CA LYS A 82 1.48 7.94 -14.72
C LYS A 82 1.20 9.33 -14.12
N GLY A 83 1.77 9.57 -12.94
CA GLY A 83 1.55 10.78 -12.15
C GLY A 83 0.20 10.83 -11.41
N ASN A 84 -0.69 9.85 -11.63
CA ASN A 84 -1.97 9.77 -10.96
C ASN A 84 -2.06 8.50 -10.14
N TRP A 85 -2.75 8.61 -9.03
CA TRP A 85 -3.24 7.48 -8.28
C TRP A 85 -4.52 6.96 -8.91
N ILE A 86 -4.72 5.64 -8.97
CA ILE A 86 -5.90 5.09 -9.64
C ILE A 86 -6.58 4.08 -8.74
N LEU A 87 -7.87 4.29 -8.51
CA LEU A 87 -8.77 3.24 -8.05
C LEU A 87 -9.31 2.53 -9.29
N MET A 88 -8.96 1.26 -9.45
CA MET A 88 -9.36 0.44 -10.59
C MET A 88 -10.26 -0.70 -10.14
N MET A 89 -11.28 -1.04 -10.91
CA MET A 89 -12.17 -2.18 -10.63
C MET A 89 -12.57 -2.82 -11.95
N ALA A 90 -12.64 -4.15 -11.97
CA ALA A 90 -13.17 -4.90 -13.11
C ALA A 90 -14.60 -5.37 -12.82
N GLY A 91 -15.47 -5.39 -13.82
CA GLY A 91 -16.83 -5.88 -13.70
C GLY A 91 -17.57 -5.96 -15.03
N SER A 92 -18.66 -6.72 -15.04
CA SER A 92 -19.55 -6.85 -16.21
C SER A 92 -20.43 -5.62 -16.40
N SER A 93 -20.97 -5.46 -17.60
CA SER A 93 -21.91 -4.36 -17.91
C SER A 93 -23.28 -4.52 -17.27
N ASP A 94 -23.64 -5.72 -16.81
CA ASP A 94 -24.83 -5.96 -15.98
C ASP A 94 -24.69 -5.37 -14.56
N CYS A 95 -23.44 -5.25 -14.07
CA CYS A 95 -23.04 -4.71 -12.77
C CYS A 95 -24.07 -4.95 -11.65
N ASP A 96 -23.98 -6.11 -11.00
CA ASP A 96 -24.84 -6.51 -9.90
C ASP A 96 -24.77 -5.59 -8.67
N GLU A 97 -25.52 -5.92 -7.62
CA GLU A 97 -25.57 -5.10 -6.40
C GLU A 97 -24.19 -4.90 -5.76
N THR A 98 -23.38 -5.96 -5.71
CA THR A 98 -22.01 -5.93 -5.17
C THR A 98 -21.12 -5.03 -6.03
N CYS A 99 -21.22 -5.15 -7.35
CA CYS A 99 -20.54 -4.29 -8.30
C CYS A 99 -20.90 -2.81 -8.06
N MET A 100 -22.19 -2.48 -8.05
CA MET A 100 -22.66 -1.10 -7.86
C MET A 100 -22.28 -0.52 -6.49
N LYS A 101 -22.26 -1.35 -5.46
CA LYS A 101 -21.81 -0.97 -4.13
C LYS A 101 -20.33 -0.61 -4.11
N ASN A 102 -19.47 -1.36 -4.78
CA ASN A 102 -18.04 -1.05 -4.85
C ASN A 102 -17.74 0.14 -5.77
N VAL A 103 -18.48 0.32 -6.86
CA VAL A 103 -18.49 1.55 -7.68
C VAL A 103 -18.83 2.78 -6.80
N PHE A 104 -19.82 2.64 -5.92
CA PHE A 104 -20.15 3.66 -4.93
C PHE A 104 -19.02 3.86 -3.90
N PHE A 105 -18.40 2.81 -3.39
CA PHE A 105 -17.28 2.91 -2.46
C PHE A 105 -16.08 3.64 -3.07
N MET A 106 -15.74 3.41 -4.34
CA MET A 106 -14.68 4.19 -5.02
C MET A 106 -14.98 5.69 -5.01
N ARG A 107 -16.26 6.09 -5.13
CA ARG A 107 -16.69 7.49 -5.00
C ARG A 107 -16.53 7.99 -3.56
N GLN A 108 -16.91 7.18 -2.57
CA GLN A 108 -16.75 7.50 -1.15
C GLN A 108 -15.28 7.70 -0.77
N VAL A 109 -14.38 6.82 -1.22
CA VAL A 109 -12.94 6.95 -1.02
C VAL A 109 -12.46 8.31 -1.52
N ARG A 110 -12.75 8.70 -2.77
CA ARG A 110 -12.36 10.02 -3.27
C ARG A 110 -12.91 11.17 -2.43
N ARG A 111 -14.16 11.07 -1.95
CA ARG A 111 -14.75 12.09 -1.06
C ARG A 111 -13.99 12.21 0.25
N LEU A 112 -13.59 11.10 0.84
CA LEU A 112 -12.83 11.03 2.11
C LEU A 112 -11.39 11.54 1.98
N MET A 113 -10.89 11.74 0.77
CA MET A 113 -9.54 12.23 0.49
C MET A 113 -9.45 13.76 0.38
N GLY A 114 -10.57 14.48 0.43
CA GLY A 114 -10.57 15.96 0.48
C GLY A 114 -9.86 16.59 -0.71
N GLU A 115 -8.84 17.42 -0.46
CA GLU A 115 -8.04 18.08 -1.49
C GLU A 115 -7.24 17.10 -2.36
N GLU A 116 -6.80 15.97 -1.78
CA GLU A 116 -6.02 14.95 -2.50
C GLU A 116 -6.88 14.15 -3.51
N ARG A 117 -8.21 14.35 -3.53
CA ARG A 117 -9.14 13.65 -4.44
C ARG A 117 -8.86 13.89 -5.93
N GLU A 118 -8.18 14.99 -6.26
CA GLU A 118 -7.83 15.36 -7.63
C GLU A 118 -6.70 14.50 -8.19
N LYS A 119 -5.81 14.00 -7.31
CA LYS A 119 -4.73 13.09 -7.69
C LYS A 119 -5.22 11.66 -7.92
N ILE A 120 -6.44 11.35 -7.50
CA ILE A 120 -7.04 10.01 -7.57
C ILE A 120 -8.01 9.94 -8.74
N LYS A 121 -7.67 9.18 -9.78
CA LYS A 121 -8.56 8.80 -10.88
C LYS A 121 -9.31 7.52 -10.55
N ARG A 122 -10.44 7.28 -11.23
CA ARG A 122 -11.19 6.02 -11.13
C ARG A 122 -11.34 5.43 -12.51
N ILE A 123 -11.06 4.14 -12.62
CA ILE A 123 -11.19 3.38 -13.86
C ILE A 123 -12.06 2.16 -13.59
N PHE A 124 -13.08 1.98 -14.41
CA PHE A 124 -13.87 0.76 -14.47
C PHE A 124 -13.48 -0.01 -15.73
N VAL A 125 -12.97 -1.22 -15.52
CA VAL A 125 -12.55 -2.14 -16.57
C VAL A 125 -13.72 -3.07 -16.86
N MET A 126 -14.42 -2.79 -17.96
CA MET A 126 -15.61 -3.49 -18.36
C MET A 126 -15.27 -4.79 -19.08
N THR A 127 -15.71 -5.93 -18.52
CA THR A 127 -15.41 -7.27 -19.05
C THR A 127 -16.27 -7.68 -20.24
N ASP A 128 -17.41 -7.02 -20.44
CA ASP A 128 -18.29 -7.20 -21.60
C ASP A 128 -19.01 -5.89 -21.95
N ASN A 129 -19.40 -5.72 -23.22
CA ASN A 129 -20.06 -4.50 -23.69
C ASN A 129 -21.58 -4.64 -23.89
N SER A 130 -22.21 -5.70 -23.39
CA SER A 130 -23.59 -6.06 -23.75
C SER A 130 -24.65 -5.05 -23.31
N ARG A 131 -24.44 -4.37 -22.17
CA ARG A 131 -25.35 -3.37 -21.59
C ARG A 131 -24.67 -2.06 -21.25
N LEU A 132 -23.63 -1.73 -22.02
CA LEU A 132 -22.80 -0.56 -21.81
C LEU A 132 -23.60 0.73 -21.61
N ASP A 133 -24.62 1.00 -22.43
CA ASP A 133 -25.39 2.24 -22.35
C ASP A 133 -26.24 2.31 -21.07
N SER A 134 -26.81 1.20 -20.63
CA SER A 134 -27.52 1.12 -19.33
C SER A 134 -26.57 1.36 -18.16
N PHE A 135 -25.37 0.77 -18.20
CA PHE A 135 -24.36 0.99 -17.17
C PHE A 135 -23.94 2.45 -17.08
N LYS A 136 -23.66 3.11 -18.23
CA LYS A 136 -23.34 4.55 -18.27
C LYS A 136 -24.42 5.41 -17.63
N GLU A 137 -25.68 5.14 -17.95
CA GLU A 137 -26.81 5.88 -17.39
C GLU A 137 -26.82 5.74 -15.86
N GLN A 138 -26.63 4.51 -15.36
CA GLN A 138 -26.59 4.21 -13.93
C GLN A 138 -25.43 4.89 -13.18
N VAL A 139 -24.26 5.02 -13.82
CA VAL A 139 -23.08 5.68 -13.21
C VAL A 139 -22.90 7.14 -13.61
N SER A 140 -23.84 7.73 -14.34
CA SER A 140 -23.74 9.11 -14.84
C SER A 140 -23.53 10.15 -13.72
N ASP A 141 -24.24 9.98 -12.60
CA ASP A 141 -24.11 10.82 -11.40
C ASP A 141 -22.84 10.57 -10.57
N TYR A 142 -22.06 9.56 -10.94
CA TYR A 142 -20.86 9.13 -10.25
C TYR A 142 -19.61 9.78 -10.85
N GLY A 143 -19.77 10.81 -11.70
CA GLY A 143 -18.80 11.43 -12.63
C GLY A 143 -17.33 11.51 -12.21
N ASN A 144 -16.43 11.59 -13.20
CA ASN A 144 -14.98 11.34 -13.09
C ASN A 144 -14.62 9.86 -12.86
N MET A 145 -15.30 8.97 -13.57
CA MET A 145 -14.94 7.56 -13.71
C MET A 145 -14.76 7.29 -15.20
N GLU A 146 -13.60 6.78 -15.56
CA GLU A 146 -13.30 6.38 -16.92
C GLU A 146 -13.68 4.92 -17.09
N ILE A 147 -14.40 4.61 -18.16
CA ILE A 147 -14.83 3.23 -18.47
C ILE A 147 -14.00 2.78 -19.66
N VAL A 148 -13.31 1.65 -19.50
CA VAL A 148 -12.49 1.03 -20.54
C VAL A 148 -12.97 -0.38 -20.81
N SER A 149 -12.87 -0.81 -22.06
CA SER A 149 -13.30 -2.14 -22.48
C SER A 149 -12.14 -3.12 -22.53
N THR A 150 -12.41 -4.39 -22.20
CA THR A 150 -11.46 -5.50 -22.33
C THR A 150 -11.49 -6.19 -23.70
N ASP A 151 -12.18 -5.65 -24.70
CA ASP A 151 -12.33 -6.28 -26.02
C ASP A 151 -10.98 -6.49 -26.75
N ALA A 152 -9.98 -5.66 -26.43
CA ALA A 152 -8.63 -5.77 -26.97
C ALA A 152 -7.78 -6.78 -26.17
N GLU A 153 -6.75 -7.36 -26.80
CA GLU A 153 -5.82 -8.30 -26.14
C GLU A 153 -5.19 -7.72 -24.87
N GLN A 154 -4.83 -6.43 -24.88
CA GLN A 154 -4.30 -5.76 -23.69
C GLN A 154 -5.30 -5.73 -22.51
N GLY A 155 -6.60 -5.71 -22.80
CA GLY A 155 -7.65 -5.77 -21.80
C GLY A 155 -7.70 -7.12 -21.09
N LYS A 156 -7.54 -8.21 -21.84
CA LYS A 156 -7.42 -9.57 -21.26
C LYS A 156 -6.18 -9.70 -20.39
N THR A 157 -5.03 -9.21 -20.87
CA THR A 157 -3.79 -9.16 -20.08
C THR A 157 -3.97 -8.36 -18.78
N LEU A 158 -4.72 -7.25 -18.80
CA LEU A 158 -5.02 -6.50 -17.59
C LEU A 158 -5.84 -7.33 -16.58
N ILE A 159 -6.87 -8.05 -17.02
CA ILE A 159 -7.67 -8.94 -16.16
C ILE A 159 -6.81 -10.05 -15.55
N GLU A 160 -5.88 -10.62 -16.33
CA GLU A 160 -4.89 -11.58 -15.82
C GLU A 160 -3.99 -10.96 -14.75
N GLN A 161 -3.50 -9.74 -14.97
CA GLN A 161 -2.70 -9.01 -13.98
C GLN A 161 -3.50 -8.66 -12.72
N MET A 162 -4.83 -8.47 -12.82
CA MET A 162 -5.72 -8.25 -11.67
C MET A 162 -6.06 -9.54 -10.91
N THR A 163 -5.80 -10.70 -11.50
CA THR A 163 -6.03 -12.00 -10.86
C THR A 163 -4.94 -12.27 -9.81
N ILE A 164 -5.33 -12.21 -8.53
CA ILE A 164 -4.43 -12.40 -7.37
C ILE A 164 -4.80 -13.72 -6.68
N ASN A 165 -3.82 -14.60 -6.47
CA ASN A 165 -3.99 -15.91 -5.85
C ASN A 165 -5.10 -16.78 -6.48
N ASN A 166 -5.25 -16.70 -7.81
CA ASN A 166 -6.32 -17.36 -8.58
C ASN A 166 -7.75 -16.94 -8.20
N ASN A 167 -7.91 -15.82 -7.50
CA ASN A 167 -9.23 -15.27 -7.19
C ASN A 167 -9.72 -14.39 -8.34
N ASN A 168 -11.03 -14.47 -8.62
CA ASN A 168 -11.69 -13.63 -9.62
C ASN A 168 -11.43 -12.13 -9.31
N PRO A 169 -10.90 -11.34 -10.26
CA PRO A 169 -10.70 -9.90 -10.07
C PRO A 169 -12.01 -9.09 -10.10
N GLU A 170 -13.11 -9.68 -10.58
CA GLU A 170 -14.38 -8.97 -10.68
C GLU A 170 -14.89 -8.49 -9.33
N ASN A 171 -15.47 -7.30 -9.38
CA ASN A 171 -16.01 -6.55 -8.26
C ASN A 171 -14.99 -6.18 -7.17
N ARG A 172 -13.69 -6.43 -7.37
CA ARG A 172 -12.64 -6.02 -6.42
C ARG A 172 -12.11 -4.63 -6.77
N ILE A 173 -11.70 -3.89 -5.75
CA ILE A 173 -11.06 -2.58 -5.91
C ILE A 173 -9.55 -2.79 -5.86
N PHE A 174 -8.83 -2.15 -6.76
CA PHE A 174 -7.38 -2.17 -6.86
C PHE A 174 -6.82 -0.76 -6.81
N ILE A 175 -5.58 -0.63 -6.34
CA ILE A 175 -4.81 0.60 -6.43
C ILE A 175 -3.68 0.43 -7.45
N VAL A 176 -3.64 1.35 -8.40
CA VAL A 176 -2.48 1.59 -9.27
C VAL A 176 -1.76 2.85 -8.77
N ASP A 177 -0.44 2.73 -8.61
CA ASP A 177 0.42 3.83 -8.17
C ASP A 177 0.72 4.85 -9.29
N PRO A 178 1.35 6.00 -8.96
CA PRO A 178 1.74 7.01 -9.95
C PRO A 178 2.80 6.57 -10.97
N LEU A 179 3.44 5.42 -10.78
CA LEU A 179 4.38 4.83 -11.74
C LEU A 179 3.68 3.83 -12.67
N ALA A 180 2.35 3.68 -12.55
CA ALA A 180 1.52 2.71 -13.25
C ALA A 180 1.75 1.26 -12.82
N ASN A 181 2.02 1.02 -11.53
CA ASN A 181 2.09 -0.33 -10.95
C ASN A 181 0.78 -0.68 -10.24
N LEU A 182 0.19 -1.81 -10.59
CA LEU A 182 -0.87 -2.45 -9.82
C LEU A 182 -0.24 -3.05 -8.55
N MET A 183 -0.55 -2.46 -7.40
CA MET A 183 0.21 -2.73 -6.17
C MET A 183 -0.63 -3.15 -4.97
N MET A 184 -1.95 -2.96 -4.99
CA MET A 184 -2.81 -3.32 -3.86
C MET A 184 -4.18 -3.76 -4.34
N ALA A 185 -4.73 -4.79 -3.71
CA ALA A 185 -6.07 -5.31 -3.98
C ALA A 185 -6.90 -5.33 -2.70
N TYR A 186 -8.18 -5.01 -2.82
CA TYR A 186 -9.15 -5.06 -1.73
C TYR A 186 -10.17 -6.15 -2.05
N PRO A 187 -10.65 -6.91 -1.05
CA PRO A 187 -11.80 -7.78 -1.25
C PRO A 187 -13.06 -6.98 -1.63
N GLN A 188 -14.09 -7.70 -2.05
CA GLN A 188 -15.41 -7.10 -2.24
C GLN A 188 -15.94 -6.58 -0.89
N ASP A 189 -16.81 -5.56 -0.92
CA ASP A 189 -17.50 -5.05 0.26
C ASP A 189 -16.60 -4.44 1.36
N VAL A 190 -15.39 -4.02 1.02
CA VAL A 190 -14.50 -3.31 1.95
C VAL A 190 -15.03 -1.92 2.28
N ASP A 191 -14.95 -1.54 3.55
CA ASP A 191 -15.31 -0.21 4.01
C ASP A 191 -14.45 0.86 3.29
N PRO A 192 -15.07 1.87 2.62
CA PRO A 192 -14.32 2.94 1.98
C PRO A 192 -13.42 3.74 2.92
N GLU A 193 -13.71 3.79 4.22
CA GLU A 193 -12.83 4.42 5.22
C GLU A 193 -11.50 3.70 5.36
N ASP A 194 -11.52 2.37 5.32
CA ASP A 194 -10.32 1.54 5.40
C ASP A 194 -9.45 1.74 4.14
N ILE A 195 -10.05 1.75 2.95
CA ILE A 195 -9.33 2.06 1.70
C ILE A 195 -8.73 3.48 1.76
N ALA A 196 -9.51 4.47 2.20
CA ALA A 196 -9.02 5.85 2.30
C ALA A 196 -7.90 6.00 3.34
N LYS A 197 -7.94 5.25 4.44
CA LYS A 197 -6.89 5.23 5.47
C LYS A 197 -5.59 4.67 4.91
N ASP A 198 -5.66 3.59 4.17
CA ASP A 198 -4.51 2.99 3.50
C ASP A 198 -3.96 3.95 2.42
N PHE A 199 -4.83 4.61 1.65
CA PHE A 199 -4.46 5.64 0.69
C PHE A 199 -3.68 6.82 1.32
N ARG A 200 -4.15 7.35 2.46
CA ARG A 200 -3.48 8.46 3.15
C ARG A 200 -2.08 8.07 3.62
N ARG A 201 -1.89 6.82 4.04
CA ARG A 201 -0.56 6.31 4.42
C ARG A 201 0.38 6.30 3.21
N LEU A 202 -0.09 5.81 2.07
CA LEU A 202 0.68 5.77 0.82
C LEU A 202 1.10 7.18 0.35
N LEU A 203 0.16 8.13 0.35
CA LEU A 203 0.46 9.52 -0.02
C LEU A 203 1.49 10.18 0.90
N LYS A 204 1.44 9.89 2.20
CA LYS A 204 2.40 10.43 3.16
C LYS A 204 3.82 9.95 2.88
N VAL A 205 3.99 8.68 2.50
CA VAL A 205 5.32 8.12 2.16
C VAL A 205 5.86 8.77 0.89
N VAL A 206 5.03 8.97 -0.14
CA VAL A 206 5.45 9.63 -1.38
C VAL A 206 5.92 11.07 -1.12
N ARG A 207 5.20 11.86 -0.31
CA ARG A 207 5.60 13.23 0.03
C ARG A 207 6.96 13.32 0.72
N ILE A 208 7.28 12.34 1.58
CA ILE A 208 8.59 12.28 2.25
C ILE A 208 9.72 12.00 1.24
N GLY A 209 9.42 11.30 0.14
CA GLY A 209 10.36 11.02 -0.94
C GLY A 209 10.50 12.15 -1.97
N ASP A 210 9.63 13.16 -1.96
CA ASP A 210 9.68 14.27 -2.91
C ASP A 210 10.80 15.27 -2.54
N PRO A 211 11.83 15.48 -3.39
CA PRO A 211 12.94 16.39 -3.10
C PRO A 211 12.52 17.86 -2.88
N LYS A 212 11.28 18.21 -3.23
CA LYS A 212 10.73 19.58 -3.13
C LYS A 212 10.20 19.93 -1.74
N GLU A 213 9.93 18.95 -0.88
CA GLU A 213 9.48 19.18 0.52
C GLU A 213 10.56 18.82 1.57
N ALA A 214 11.77 18.43 1.15
CA ALA A 214 12.93 18.20 2.01
C ALA A 214 13.67 19.52 2.37
N GLY A 215 12.90 20.56 2.71
CA GLY A 215 13.39 21.89 3.10
C GLY A 215 13.18 22.18 4.57
#